data_AF-A7T7G9-F1
#
_entry.id   AF-A7T7G9-F1
#
_cell.length_a   1.000
_cell.length_b   1.000
_cell.length_c   1.000
_cell.angle_alpha   90.00
_cell.angle_beta   90.00
_cell.angle_gamma   90.00
#
_symmetry.space_group_name_H-M   'P 1'
#
loop_
_entity.id
_entity.type
_entity.pdbx_description
1 polymer ?
#
loop_
_entity_poly.entity_id
_entity_poly.type
_entity_poly.pdbx_seq_one_letter_code
_entity_poly.pdbx_strand_id
1 'polypeptide(L)'
;MEYVCDIVHVAGKSDEFKKILGGAIDSKGIPYDINSLMHFGPHAFAKAEGYNTLETLTGKTDFGQRNGLSTLDIEQAKLLYCTDGCQHVDKVPECQYYKSQGYCNQGSGYESYMETQCKRSCLCNVCEDTDANCSEFVRQGFCTNPEYSVHMNAYCKKSCNLCT
;
A
#
# COMPACT_ATOMS: atom_id res chain seq x y z
N MET A 1 -32.21 21.18 34.49
CA MET A 1 -30.79 20.78 34.36
C MET A 1 -30.47 20.89 32.89
N GLU A 2 -29.74 21.94 32.51
CA GLU A 2 -29.23 22.11 31.15
C GLU A 2 -28.11 21.10 30.93
N TYR A 3 -28.26 20.25 29.92
CA TYR A 3 -27.13 19.49 29.40
C TYR A 3 -26.28 20.49 28.61
N VAL A 4 -25.28 21.07 29.27
CA VAL A 4 -24.17 21.70 28.55
C VAL A 4 -23.46 20.54 27.85
N CYS A 5 -23.72 20.36 26.56
CA CYS A 5 -22.86 19.56 25.70
C CYS A 5 -21.54 20.33 25.68
N ASP A 6 -20.60 19.98 26.57
CA ASP A 6 -19.31 20.63 26.62
C ASP A 6 -18.61 20.40 25.28
N ILE A 7 -18.69 21.40 24.42
CA ILE A 7 -17.95 21.44 23.17
C ILE A 7 -16.48 21.53 23.56
N VAL A 8 -15.81 20.37 23.61
CA VAL A 8 -14.40 20.22 23.98
C VAL A 8 -13.44 20.80 22.94
N HIS A 9 -13.93 21.21 21.76
CA HIS A 9 -13.16 21.84 20.70
C HIS A 9 -13.39 23.36 20.60
N VAL A 10 -12.48 24.09 19.95
CA VAL A 10 -12.59 25.53 19.68
C VAL A 10 -13.85 25.83 18.84
N ALA A 11 -14.51 26.96 19.10
CA ALA A 11 -15.67 27.39 18.31
C ALA A 11 -15.29 27.55 16.82
N GLY A 12 -16.15 27.05 15.92
CA GLY A 12 -15.89 27.06 14.48
C GLY A 12 -14.97 25.94 13.97
N LYS A 13 -14.51 25.01 14.83
CA LYS A 13 -13.67 23.87 14.45
C LYS A 13 -14.39 22.52 14.36
N SER A 14 -15.72 22.50 14.48
CA SER A 14 -16.51 21.26 14.32
C SER A 14 -16.33 20.61 12.95
N ASP A 15 -16.06 21.41 11.92
CA ASP A 15 -15.97 20.94 10.53
C ASP A 15 -14.73 20.06 10.29
N GLU A 16 -13.68 20.20 11.09
CA GLU A 16 -12.45 19.39 11.03
C GLU A 16 -12.70 17.93 11.41
N PHE A 17 -13.81 17.65 12.12
CA PHE A 17 -14.18 16.31 12.58
C PHE A 17 -15.32 15.69 11.77
N LYS A 18 -15.81 16.38 10.73
CA LYS A 18 -16.84 15.84 9.86
C LYS A 18 -16.28 14.63 9.12
N LYS A 19 -16.96 13.49 9.25
CA LYS A 19 -16.65 12.31 8.44
C LYS A 19 -16.85 12.66 6.98
N ILE A 20 -15.86 12.35 6.16
CA ILE A 20 -16.04 12.38 4.70
C ILE A 20 -16.98 11.22 4.36
N LEU A 21 -18.12 11.54 3.75
CA LEU A 21 -19.15 10.58 3.36
C LEU A 21 -19.23 10.50 1.83
N GLY A 22 -19.69 9.36 1.31
CA GLY A 22 -19.79 9.08 -0.13
C GLY A 22 -18.54 8.43 -0.72
N GLY A 23 -18.52 8.25 -2.04
CA GLY A 23 -17.42 7.57 -2.77
C GLY A 23 -16.12 8.39 -2.91
N ALA A 24 -15.94 9.45 -2.12
CA ALA A 24 -14.75 10.30 -2.14
C ALA A 24 -13.54 9.66 -1.43
N ILE A 25 -13.75 8.54 -0.71
CA ILE A 25 -12.69 7.77 -0.05
C ILE A 25 -12.58 6.40 -0.71
N ASP A 26 -11.35 6.00 -1.02
CA ASP A 26 -10.99 4.62 -1.33
C ASP A 26 -9.91 4.16 -0.36
N SER A 27 -10.29 3.34 0.62
CA SER A 27 -9.36 2.84 1.64
C SER A 27 -8.40 1.77 1.11
N LYS A 28 -8.57 1.28 -0.12
CA LYS A 28 -7.84 0.13 -0.69
C LYS A 28 -7.91 -1.15 0.16
N GLY A 29 -8.92 -1.25 1.03
CA GLY A 29 -9.06 -2.37 1.98
C GLY A 29 -8.19 -2.28 3.24
N ILE A 30 -7.40 -1.21 3.39
CA ILE A 30 -6.56 -0.99 4.59
C ILE A 30 -7.45 -0.59 5.78
N PRO A 31 -7.29 -1.22 6.96
CA PRO A 31 -8.07 -0.90 8.16
C PRO A 31 -7.73 0.49 8.70
N TYR A 32 -8.57 0.99 9.63
CA TYR A 32 -8.33 2.28 10.29
C TYR A 32 -7.01 2.27 11.06
N ASP A 33 -6.13 3.23 10.75
CA ASP A 33 -4.82 3.34 11.37
C ASP A 33 -4.76 4.49 12.38
N ILE A 34 -4.82 4.14 13.67
CA ILE A 34 -4.70 5.09 14.78
C ILE A 34 -3.30 5.74 14.85
N ASN A 35 -2.29 5.07 14.30
CA ASN A 35 -0.90 5.52 14.31
C ASN A 35 -0.50 6.24 13.02
N SER A 36 -1.46 6.46 12.10
CA SER A 36 -1.22 7.18 10.85
C SER A 36 -0.66 8.57 11.14
N LEU A 37 0.29 9.02 10.31
CA LEU A 37 0.80 10.39 10.33
C LEU A 37 -0.34 11.41 10.11
N MET A 38 -1.38 11.00 9.39
CA MET A 38 -2.56 11.81 9.09
C MET A 38 -3.58 11.85 10.24
N HIS A 39 -3.46 10.97 11.23
CA HIS A 39 -4.38 10.97 12.36
C HIS A 39 -4.13 12.19 13.27
N PHE A 40 -5.20 12.90 13.64
CA PHE A 40 -5.12 13.98 14.62
C PHE A 40 -4.76 13.45 16.02
N GLY A 41 -4.02 14.21 16.82
CA GLY A 41 -3.77 13.86 18.23
C GLY A 41 -5.01 14.07 19.11
N PRO A 42 -4.98 13.58 20.37
CA PRO A 42 -6.12 13.64 21.30
C PRO A 42 -6.59 15.07 21.61
N HIS A 43 -5.69 16.05 21.52
CA HIS A 43 -5.96 17.46 21.84
C HIS A 43 -6.18 18.35 20.61
N ALA A 44 -6.36 17.76 19.42
CA ALA A 44 -6.53 18.53 18.19
C ALA A 44 -7.71 19.49 18.32
N PHE A 45 -7.47 20.79 18.11
CA PHE A 45 -8.49 21.84 18.26
C PHE A 45 -9.17 21.89 19.63
N ALA A 46 -8.55 21.40 20.70
CA ALA A 46 -9.12 21.48 22.04
C ALA A 46 -9.36 22.94 22.48
N LYS A 47 -10.47 23.18 23.20
CA LYS A 47 -10.85 24.51 23.68
C LYS A 47 -9.87 25.07 24.73
N ALA A 48 -9.24 24.18 25.48
CA ALA A 48 -8.23 24.52 26.48
C ALA A 48 -7.26 23.34 26.64
N GLU A 49 -6.10 23.62 27.23
CA GLU A 49 -5.12 22.61 27.60
C GLU A 49 -5.74 21.57 28.56
N GLY A 50 -5.36 20.29 28.38
CA GLY A 50 -5.87 19.17 29.18
C GLY A 50 -7.21 18.57 28.72
N TYR A 51 -7.87 19.15 27.72
CA TYR A 51 -9.09 18.57 27.14
C TYR A 51 -8.78 17.66 25.95
N ASN A 52 -9.44 16.50 25.90
CA ASN A 52 -9.41 15.61 24.75
C ASN A 52 -10.60 15.95 23.84
N THR A 53 -10.33 16.13 22.54
CA THR A 53 -11.35 16.19 21.49
C THR A 53 -11.53 14.83 20.81
N LEU A 54 -10.54 13.95 20.93
CA LEU A 54 -10.55 12.60 20.41
C LEU A 54 -10.07 11.63 21.48
N GLU A 55 -10.75 10.48 21.57
CA GLU A 55 -10.36 9.32 22.37
C GLU A 55 -10.65 8.07 21.55
N THR A 56 -9.86 7.02 21.76
CA THR A 56 -10.21 5.71 21.20
C THR A 56 -11.49 5.18 21.86
N LEU A 57 -12.14 4.18 21.26
CA LEU A 57 -13.28 3.49 21.89
C LEU A 57 -12.93 2.84 23.24
N THR A 58 -11.63 2.70 23.55
CA THR A 58 -11.10 2.18 24.81
C THR A 58 -10.64 3.27 25.79
N GLY A 59 -10.83 4.55 25.47
CA GLY A 59 -10.42 5.69 26.30
C GLY A 59 -8.93 6.04 26.24
N LYS A 60 -8.15 5.39 25.37
CA LYS A 60 -6.72 5.71 25.19
C LYS A 60 -6.51 7.01 24.41
N THR A 61 -5.39 7.68 24.69
CA THR A 61 -4.95 8.96 24.11
C THR A 61 -3.51 8.91 23.56
N ASP A 62 -2.92 7.72 23.43
CA ASP A 62 -1.56 7.48 22.92
C ASP A 62 -1.53 7.43 21.38
N PHE A 63 -1.88 8.52 20.72
CA PHE A 63 -1.92 8.61 19.25
C PHE A 63 -1.64 10.02 18.72
N GLY A 64 -1.59 10.17 17.38
CA GLY A 64 -1.27 11.44 16.72
C GLY A 64 0.23 11.70 16.59
N GLN A 65 1.02 10.64 16.43
CA GLN A 65 2.46 10.72 16.21
C GLN A 65 2.80 11.57 14.97
N ARG A 66 3.98 12.22 15.00
CA ARG A 66 4.55 13.00 13.88
C ARG A 66 5.99 12.62 13.57
N ASN A 67 6.38 11.39 13.91
CA ASN A 67 7.74 10.87 13.79
C ASN A 67 8.01 10.26 12.41
N GLY A 68 6.97 9.92 11.64
CA GLY A 68 7.09 9.37 10.31
C GLY A 68 5.81 8.70 9.83
N LEU A 69 5.86 8.12 8.63
CA LEU A 69 4.75 7.33 8.11
C LEU A 69 4.62 6.01 8.89
N SER A 70 3.38 5.62 9.20
CA SER A 70 3.12 4.29 9.74
C SER A 70 3.29 3.21 8.65
N THR A 71 3.29 1.94 9.07
CA THR A 71 3.27 0.81 8.12
C THR A 71 2.05 0.89 7.19
N LEU A 72 0.88 1.27 7.71
CA LEU A 72 -0.37 1.31 6.95
C LEU A 72 -0.47 2.55 6.05
N ASP A 73 0.13 3.69 6.44
CA ASP A 73 0.31 4.85 5.56
C ASP A 73 1.09 4.46 4.30
N ILE A 74 2.22 3.76 4.49
CA ILE A 74 3.08 3.30 3.40
C ILE A 74 2.33 2.31 2.51
N GLU A 75 1.62 1.36 3.12
CA GLU A 75 0.88 0.33 2.38
C GLU A 75 -0.26 0.93 1.56
N GLN A 76 -1.07 1.81 2.14
CA GLN A 76 -2.17 2.46 1.42
C GLN A 76 -1.64 3.34 0.28
N ALA A 77 -0.56 4.10 0.50
CA ALA A 77 0.08 4.90 -0.54
C ALA A 77 0.62 4.02 -1.69
N LYS A 78 1.21 2.87 -1.37
CA LYS A 78 1.63 1.88 -2.38
C LYS A 78 0.44 1.35 -3.18
N LEU A 79 -0.66 0.98 -2.53
CA LEU A 79 -1.86 0.51 -3.24
C LEU A 79 -2.53 1.58 -4.10
N LEU A 80 -2.33 2.87 -3.78
CA LEU A 80 -2.82 3.99 -4.57
C LEU A 80 -1.94 4.31 -5.77
N TYR A 81 -0.60 4.33 -5.58
CA TYR A 81 0.32 4.94 -6.54
C TYR A 81 1.41 4.01 -7.05
N CYS A 82 1.73 2.96 -6.33
CA CYS A 82 2.66 1.95 -6.81
C CYS A 82 1.88 0.94 -7.65
N THR A 83 2.05 1.01 -8.97
CA THR A 83 1.96 -0.21 -9.76
C THR A 83 3.06 -1.17 -9.28
N ASP A 84 2.94 -2.44 -9.65
CA ASP A 84 3.83 -3.60 -9.44
C ASP A 84 5.30 -3.39 -9.90
N GLY A 85 5.80 -2.16 -9.93
CA GLY A 85 7.06 -1.73 -10.53
C GLY A 85 7.04 -1.81 -12.05
N CYS A 86 5.91 -2.22 -12.63
CA CYS A 86 5.87 -2.54 -14.03
C CYS A 86 5.41 -1.35 -14.86
N GLN A 87 6.33 -0.85 -15.68
CA GLN A 87 6.10 0.29 -16.58
C GLN A 87 5.33 -0.11 -17.86
N HIS A 88 4.90 -1.36 -17.97
CA HIS A 88 4.20 -1.86 -19.13
C HIS A 88 2.69 -1.69 -19.00
N VAL A 89 2.04 -1.44 -20.13
CA VAL A 89 0.59 -1.36 -20.26
C VAL A 89 0.10 -2.36 -21.29
N ASP A 90 -1.08 -2.91 -21.05
CA ASP A 90 -1.80 -3.71 -22.05
C ASP A 90 -2.55 -2.75 -22.96
N LYS A 91 -2.44 -2.97 -24.28
CA LYS A 91 -3.08 -2.17 -25.33
C LYS A 91 -4.45 -2.72 -25.71
N VAL A 92 -4.74 -3.97 -25.35
CA VAL A 92 -6.00 -4.64 -25.64
C VAL A 92 -6.59 -5.23 -24.35
N PRO A 93 -7.91 -5.21 -24.15
CA PRO A 93 -8.54 -5.66 -22.91
C PRO A 93 -8.46 -7.18 -22.71
N GLU A 94 -8.27 -7.97 -23.77
CA GLU A 94 -8.23 -9.44 -23.73
C GLU A 94 -6.90 -10.01 -23.21
N CYS A 95 -5.92 -9.16 -22.87
CA CYS A 95 -4.58 -9.62 -22.48
C CYS A 95 -4.55 -10.57 -21.27
N GLN A 96 -5.47 -10.41 -20.31
CA GLN A 96 -5.62 -11.34 -19.19
C GLN A 96 -6.09 -12.72 -19.66
N TYR A 97 -7.03 -12.76 -20.60
CA TYR A 97 -7.50 -14.01 -21.21
C TYR A 97 -6.35 -14.69 -21.96
N TYR A 98 -5.63 -13.96 -22.82
CA TYR A 98 -4.50 -14.51 -23.56
C TYR A 98 -3.36 -15.00 -22.66
N LYS A 99 -3.06 -14.28 -21.57
CA LYS A 99 -2.13 -14.75 -20.53
C LYS A 99 -2.57 -16.10 -19.96
N SER A 100 -3.85 -16.24 -19.61
CA SER A 100 -4.39 -17.50 -19.06
C SER A 100 -4.28 -18.70 -20.01
N GLN A 101 -4.25 -18.45 -21.33
CA GLN A 101 -4.05 -19.48 -22.35
C GLN A 101 -2.58 -19.86 -22.57
N GLY A 102 -1.65 -19.22 -21.83
CA GLY A 102 -0.21 -19.48 -21.97
C GLY A 102 0.42 -18.83 -23.19
N TYR A 103 -0.22 -17.81 -23.79
CA TYR A 103 0.29 -17.15 -24.99
C TYR A 103 1.55 -16.32 -24.75
N CYS A 104 1.86 -16.00 -23.49
CA CYS A 104 3.13 -15.37 -23.09
C CYS A 104 4.33 -16.32 -23.17
N ASN A 105 4.12 -17.63 -23.28
CA ASN A 105 5.20 -18.62 -23.26
C ASN A 105 5.90 -18.70 -24.62
N GLN A 106 7.21 -18.94 -24.56
CA GLN A 106 8.03 -19.15 -25.74
C GLN A 106 7.49 -20.33 -26.58
N GLY A 107 7.24 -20.09 -27.87
CA GLY A 107 6.71 -21.10 -28.78
C GLY A 107 5.18 -21.20 -28.86
N SER A 108 4.42 -20.30 -28.23
CA SER A 108 2.96 -20.25 -28.33
C SER A 108 2.42 -19.86 -29.72
N GLY A 109 3.28 -19.42 -30.63
CA GLY A 109 2.89 -18.81 -31.92
C GLY A 109 2.31 -17.39 -31.79
N TYR A 110 1.90 -16.99 -30.59
CA TYR A 110 1.33 -15.68 -30.26
C TYR A 110 2.29 -14.80 -29.44
N GLU A 111 3.46 -15.32 -29.09
CA GLU A 111 4.50 -14.64 -28.30
C GLU A 111 4.75 -13.20 -28.77
N SER A 112 5.03 -13.00 -30.06
CA SER A 112 5.28 -11.66 -30.63
C SER A 112 4.07 -10.71 -30.55
N TYR A 113 2.84 -11.24 -30.68
CA TYR A 113 1.64 -10.44 -30.50
C TYR A 113 1.50 -10.02 -29.02
N MET A 114 1.74 -10.96 -28.10
CA MET A 114 1.67 -10.72 -26.67
C MET A 114 2.74 -9.73 -26.20
N GLU A 115 3.96 -9.81 -26.74
CA GLU A 115 5.03 -8.84 -26.48
C GLU A 115 4.70 -7.43 -26.98
N THR A 116 3.80 -7.25 -27.94
CA THR A 116 3.49 -5.91 -28.49
C THR A 116 2.20 -5.31 -27.93
N GLN A 117 1.20 -6.15 -27.68
CA GLN A 117 -0.14 -5.76 -27.25
C GLN A 117 -0.39 -6.01 -25.76
N CYS A 118 0.28 -7.00 -25.16
CA CYS A 118 -0.01 -7.49 -23.82
C CYS A 118 1.22 -7.50 -22.91
N LYS A 119 2.06 -6.47 -23.06
CA LYS A 119 3.30 -6.30 -22.29
C LYS A 119 3.04 -6.32 -20.80
N ARG A 120 1.94 -5.72 -20.33
CA ARG A 120 1.67 -5.73 -18.89
C ARG A 120 1.34 -7.13 -18.42
N SER A 121 0.45 -7.81 -19.13
CA SER A 121 0.05 -9.17 -18.78
C SER A 121 1.20 -10.18 -18.83
N CYS A 122 2.10 -10.08 -19.82
CA CYS A 122 3.19 -11.05 -19.99
C CYS A 122 4.51 -10.69 -19.32
N LEU A 123 4.78 -9.41 -19.07
CA LEU A 123 6.08 -8.95 -18.54
C LEU A 123 5.97 -8.41 -17.11
N CYS A 124 4.76 -8.10 -16.61
CA CYS A 124 4.56 -7.72 -15.23
C CYS A 124 4.20 -8.91 -14.36
N ASN A 125 4.72 -8.91 -13.14
CA ASN A 125 4.63 -10.03 -12.20
C ASN A 125 5.16 -11.34 -12.79
N VAL A 126 6.14 -11.25 -13.70
CA VAL A 126 6.93 -12.43 -14.09
C VAL A 126 7.77 -12.82 -12.89
N CYS A 127 7.47 -14.01 -12.39
CA CYS A 127 8.22 -14.64 -11.32
C CYS A 127 9.48 -15.28 -11.90
N GLU A 128 10.54 -14.50 -12.01
CA GLU A 128 11.82 -15.00 -12.48
C GLU A 128 12.99 -14.40 -11.71
N ASP A 129 14.11 -15.12 -11.78
CA ASP A 129 15.40 -14.62 -11.34
C ASP A 129 16.08 -14.00 -12.55
N THR A 130 16.41 -12.72 -12.43
CA THR A 130 17.12 -11.97 -13.47
C THR A 130 18.61 -11.84 -13.16
N ASP A 131 19.04 -12.08 -11.92
CA ASP A 131 20.45 -12.21 -11.55
C ASP A 131 20.91 -13.67 -11.60
N ALA A 132 22.03 -13.93 -12.26
CA ALA A 132 22.60 -15.26 -12.39
C ALA A 132 23.05 -15.87 -11.04
N ASN A 133 23.32 -15.03 -10.04
CA ASN A 133 23.81 -15.43 -8.72
C ASN A 133 22.71 -15.65 -7.68
N CYS A 134 21.42 -15.56 -8.07
CA CYS A 134 20.32 -15.72 -7.12
C CYS A 134 20.39 -17.02 -6.32
N SER A 135 20.81 -18.13 -6.93
CA SER A 135 20.99 -19.41 -6.23
C SER A 135 22.05 -19.35 -5.13
N GLU A 136 23.11 -18.55 -5.32
CA GLU A 136 24.17 -18.37 -4.33
C GLU A 136 23.72 -17.40 -3.23
N PHE A 137 23.04 -16.32 -3.60
CA PHE A 137 22.48 -15.36 -2.64
C PHE A 137 21.44 -15.98 -1.70
N VAL A 138 20.63 -16.92 -2.20
CA VAL A 138 19.73 -17.71 -1.36
C VAL A 138 20.51 -18.53 -0.33
N ARG A 139 21.59 -19.22 -0.74
CA ARG A 139 22.42 -20.03 0.16
C ARG A 139 23.09 -19.19 1.25
N GLN A 140 23.45 -17.95 0.91
CA GLN A 140 24.04 -16.99 1.85
C GLN A 140 23.00 -16.31 2.75
N GLY A 141 21.70 -16.60 2.57
CA GLY A 141 20.64 -16.10 3.42
C GLY A 141 20.21 -14.66 3.11
N PHE A 142 20.51 -14.14 1.91
CA PHE A 142 20.22 -12.75 1.59
C PHE A 142 18.74 -12.44 1.35
N CYS A 143 17.90 -13.46 1.11
CA CYS A 143 16.46 -13.27 0.96
C CYS A 143 15.80 -12.70 2.23
N THR A 144 16.37 -12.98 3.41
CA THR A 144 15.88 -12.48 4.70
C THR A 144 16.70 -11.31 5.25
N ASN A 145 17.79 -10.92 4.57
CA ASN A 145 18.66 -9.84 5.00
C ASN A 145 18.05 -8.47 4.59
N PRO A 146 17.81 -7.54 5.55
CA PRO A 146 17.25 -6.22 5.25
C PRO A 146 18.08 -5.39 4.26
N GLU A 147 19.41 -5.47 4.32
CA GLU A 147 20.31 -4.71 3.45
C GLU A 147 20.22 -5.15 1.99
N TYR A 148 20.00 -6.46 1.76
CA TYR A 148 19.91 -7.04 0.42
C TYR A 148 18.47 -7.22 -0.05
N SER A 149 17.48 -6.95 0.81
CA SER A 149 16.06 -7.16 0.53
C SER A 149 15.59 -6.45 -0.75
N VAL A 150 16.12 -5.26 -1.05
CA VAL A 150 15.78 -4.52 -2.28
C VAL A 150 16.29 -5.27 -3.51
N HIS A 151 17.54 -5.74 -3.48
CA HIS A 151 18.13 -6.50 -4.58
C HIS A 151 17.41 -7.84 -4.77
N MET A 152 17.14 -8.56 -3.69
CA MET A 152 16.47 -9.85 -3.74
C MET A 152 15.03 -9.72 -4.25
N ASN A 153 14.29 -8.70 -3.82
CA ASN A 153 12.96 -8.40 -4.32
C ASN A 153 12.94 -7.94 -5.78
N ALA A 154 14.00 -7.30 -6.27
CA ALA A 154 14.05 -6.86 -7.65
C ALA A 154 14.47 -7.98 -8.61
N TYR A 155 15.52 -8.73 -8.24
CA TYR A 155 16.24 -9.58 -9.18
C TYR A 155 16.19 -11.08 -8.88
N CYS A 156 15.81 -11.49 -7.66
CA CYS A 156 15.82 -12.89 -7.23
C CYS A 156 14.47 -13.37 -6.71
N LYS A 157 13.38 -12.88 -7.33
CA LYS A 157 12.01 -13.11 -6.85
C LYS A 157 11.65 -14.58 -6.79
N LYS A 158 12.05 -15.37 -7.79
CA LYS A 158 11.74 -16.80 -7.87
C LYS A 158 12.57 -17.58 -6.86
N SER A 159 13.87 -17.36 -6.82
CA SER A 159 14.81 -17.98 -5.90
C SER A 159 14.50 -17.70 -4.43
N CYS A 160 14.04 -16.49 -4.12
CA CYS A 160 13.65 -16.10 -2.76
C CYS A 160 12.18 -16.42 -2.42
N ASN A 161 11.43 -17.10 -3.29
CA ASN A 161 10.00 -17.41 -3.12
C ASN A 161 9.13 -16.16 -2.84
N LEU A 162 9.48 -15.04 -3.48
CA LEU A 162 8.78 -13.75 -3.35
C LEU A 162 7.67 -13.59 -4.39
N CYS A 163 7.43 -14.63 -5.18
CA CYS A 163 6.36 -14.67 -6.16
C CYS A 163 5.05 -15.06 -5.49
N THR A 164 4.13 -14.10 -5.39
CA THR A 164 2.76 -14.29 -4.89
C THR A 164 1.76 -14.23 -6.03
#